data_AF-A0A949U4J7-F1
#
_entry.id   AF-A0A949U4J7-F1
#
_cell.length_a   1.000
_cell.length_b   1.000
_cell.length_c   1.000
_cell.angle_alpha   90.00
_cell.angle_beta   90.00
_cell.angle_gamma   90.00
#
_symmetry.space_group_name_H-M   'P 1'
#
loop_
_entity.id
_entity.type
_entity.pdbx_description
1 polymer ?
#
loop_
_entity_poly.entity_id
_entity_poly.type
_entity_poly.pdbx_seq_one_letter_code
_entity_poly.pdbx_strand_id
1 'polypeptide(L)'
;MNIEFKQDVKEYLNQKNIQDIYIGMDNRGGCCSGPVFVPVVKLGRPDDIDIYETFVKDEITVYIPKKMDNEENPNVTIKLRNILGHKSLIVHGVLAYKEKNWGKKKY
;
A
#
# COMPACT_ATOMS: atom_id res chain seq x y z
N MET A 1 -11.20 8.95 -4.35
CA MET A 1 -9.78 8.52 -4.43
C MET A 1 -9.51 8.07 -5.85
N ASN A 2 -8.38 8.47 -6.44
CA ASN A 2 -7.99 8.03 -7.78
C ASN A 2 -6.72 7.20 -7.67
N ILE A 3 -6.74 5.99 -8.23
CA ILE A 3 -5.60 5.08 -8.22
C ILE A 3 -4.95 5.14 -9.59
N GLU A 4 -3.68 5.45 -9.69
CA GLU A 4 -2.93 5.43 -10.94
C GLU A 4 -1.91 4.28 -10.93
N PHE A 5 -1.97 3.42 -11.94
CA PHE A 5 -0.94 2.42 -12.21
C PHE A 5 0.05 2.97 -13.23
N LYS A 6 1.32 3.07 -12.87
CA LYS A 6 2.36 3.39 -13.85
C LYS A 6 2.65 2.19 -14.76
N GLN A 7 3.35 2.46 -15.86
CA GLN A 7 3.79 1.47 -16.83
C GLN A 7 4.52 0.31 -16.11
N ASP A 8 4.41 -0.90 -16.66
CA ASP A 8 5.02 -2.15 -16.16
C ASP A 8 4.35 -2.80 -14.93
N VAL A 9 3.45 -2.11 -14.21
CA VAL A 9 2.72 -2.72 -13.08
C VAL A 9 1.81 -3.85 -13.56
N LYS A 10 1.01 -3.61 -14.61
CA LYS A 10 0.12 -4.60 -15.20
C LYS A 10 0.89 -5.81 -15.73
N GLU A 11 1.98 -5.58 -16.44
CA GLU A 11 2.83 -6.64 -16.97
C GLU A 11 3.44 -7.49 -15.85
N TYR A 12 3.95 -6.85 -14.81
CA TYR A 12 4.50 -7.56 -13.64
C TYR A 12 3.46 -8.43 -12.94
N LEU A 13 2.24 -7.91 -12.76
CA LEU A 13 1.13 -8.65 -12.16
C LEU A 13 0.69 -9.83 -13.03
N ASN A 14 0.60 -9.63 -14.35
CA ASN A 14 0.31 -10.68 -15.32
C ASN A 14 1.40 -11.78 -15.33
N GLN A 15 2.69 -11.42 -15.30
CA GLN A 15 3.81 -12.36 -15.19
C GLN A 15 3.73 -13.22 -13.92
N LYS A 16 3.14 -12.69 -12.85
CA LYS A 16 2.93 -13.38 -11.58
C LYS A 16 1.59 -14.13 -11.51
N ASN A 17 0.73 -13.98 -12.52
CA ASN A 17 -0.65 -14.47 -12.54
C ASN A 17 -1.46 -14.00 -11.31
N ILE A 18 -1.33 -12.72 -10.97
CA ILE A 18 -2.01 -12.10 -9.82
C ILE A 18 -2.76 -10.85 -10.31
N GLN A 19 -4.02 -10.72 -9.91
CA GLN A 19 -4.86 -9.55 -10.22
C GLN A 19 -5.29 -8.79 -8.96
N ASP A 20 -5.04 -9.35 -7.79
CA ASP A 20 -5.39 -8.77 -6.50
C ASP A 20 -4.12 -8.20 -5.84
N ILE A 21 -4.19 -6.98 -5.32
CA ILE A 21 -3.14 -6.36 -4.51
C ILE A 21 -3.75 -5.60 -3.34
N TYR A 22 -3.00 -5.43 -2.26
CA TYR A 22 -3.45 -4.64 -1.12
C TYR A 22 -2.34 -3.74 -0.59
N ILE A 23 -2.74 -2.59 -0.03
CA ILE A 23 -1.81 -1.67 0.61
C ILE A 23 -1.77 -1.97 2.10
N GLY A 24 -0.67 -2.57 2.55
CA GLY A 24 -0.41 -2.83 3.96
C GLY A 24 0.47 -1.75 4.59
N MET A 25 0.62 -1.83 5.91
CA MET A 25 1.59 -1.06 6.69
C MET A 25 2.61 -2.01 7.30
N ASP A 26 3.87 -1.90 6.92
CA ASP A 26 4.95 -2.68 7.52
C ASP A 26 5.71 -1.84 8.54
N ASN A 27 5.97 -2.40 9.71
CA ASN A 27 6.84 -1.76 10.69
C ASN A 27 8.30 -1.86 10.22
N ARG A 28 8.89 -0.72 9.87
CA ARG A 28 10.32 -0.55 9.57
C ARG A 28 11.05 0.29 10.60
N GLY A 29 10.45 0.44 11.79
CA GLY A 29 11.11 1.04 12.94
C GLY A 29 12.27 0.19 13.43
N GLY A 30 13.39 0.84 13.77
CA GLY A 30 14.52 0.19 14.43
C GLY A 30 14.34 0.12 15.94
N CYS A 31 15.09 -0.78 16.60
CA CYS A 31 15.08 -0.99 18.05
C CYS A 31 15.20 0.33 18.85
N CYS A 32 16.06 1.26 18.41
CA CYS A 32 16.31 2.53 19.11
C CYS A 32 15.37 3.68 18.73
N SER A 33 14.59 3.56 17.65
CA SER A 33 13.78 4.67 17.10
C SER A 33 12.27 4.49 17.31
N GLY A 34 11.86 3.31 17.80
CA GLY A 34 10.48 2.90 17.93
C GLY A 34 9.86 2.50 16.58
N PRO A 35 8.61 2.01 16.57
CA PRO A 35 7.94 1.56 15.36
C PRO A 35 7.69 2.72 14.39
N VAL A 36 7.93 2.45 13.11
CA VAL A 36 7.63 3.36 11.98
C VAL A 36 6.92 2.54 10.94
N PHE A 37 5.64 2.84 10.73
CA PHE A 37 4.81 2.11 9.79
C PHE A 37 4.90 2.78 8.43
N VAL A 38 5.39 2.02 7.45
CA VAL A 38 5.52 2.48 6.07
C VAL A 38 4.53 1.75 5.19
N PRO A 39 3.89 2.45 4.24
CA PRO A 39 2.97 1.81 3.33
C PRO A 39 3.71 0.93 2.34
N VAL A 40 3.18 -0.26 2.11
CA VAL A 40 3.74 -1.27 1.19
C VAL A 40 2.63 -1.86 0.34
N VAL A 41 2.94 -2.19 -0.91
CA VAL A 41 2.01 -2.93 -1.77
C VAL A 41 2.34 -4.41 -1.66
N LYS A 42 1.37 -5.21 -1.24
CA LYS A 42 1.46 -6.66 -1.13
C LYS A 42 0.59 -7.30 -2.21
N LEU A 43 1.02 -8.47 -2.67
CA LEU A 43 0.35 -9.23 -3.72
C LEU A 43 -0.70 -10.16 -3.12
N GLY A 44 -1.82 -10.32 -3.81
CA GLY A 44 -2.95 -11.13 -3.36
C GLY A 44 -4.00 -10.33 -2.59
N ARG A 45 -4.80 -11.05 -1.82
CA ARG A 45 -5.88 -10.49 -0.98
C ARG A 45 -5.40 -10.33 0.46
N PRO A 46 -5.87 -9.31 1.19
CA PRO A 46 -5.63 -9.21 2.61
C PRO A 46 -6.38 -10.32 3.36
N ASP A 47 -5.84 -10.76 4.50
CA ASP A 47 -6.47 -11.79 5.34
C ASP A 47 -7.79 -11.30 5.98
N ASP A 48 -7.83 -10.02 6.38
CA ASP A 48 -9.01 -9.35 6.92
C ASP A 48 -9.49 -8.31 5.91
N ILE A 49 -10.51 -8.66 5.12
CA ILE A 49 -11.04 -7.81 4.05
C ILE A 49 -11.93 -6.68 4.59
N ASP A 50 -12.51 -6.84 5.79
CA ASP A 50 -13.50 -5.92 6.34
C ASP A 50 -12.91 -4.57 6.73
N ILE A 51 -11.60 -4.52 6.99
CA ILE A 51 -10.86 -3.29 7.28
C ILE A 51 -10.39 -2.54 6.01
N TYR A 52 -10.65 -3.09 4.82
CA TYR A 52 -10.28 -2.48 3.53
C TYR A 52 -11.50 -2.00 2.75
N GLU A 53 -11.30 -0.94 1.97
CA GLU A 53 -12.13 -0.58 0.82
C GLU A 53 -11.56 -1.26 -0.43
N THR A 54 -12.44 -1.71 -1.31
CA THR A 54 -12.07 -2.41 -2.53
C THR A 54 -12.27 -1.49 -3.73
N PHE A 55 -11.23 -1.36 -4.55
CA PHE A 55 -11.26 -0.58 -5.79
C PHE A 55 -10.85 -1.47 -6.96
N VAL A 56 -11.67 -1.53 -7.99
CA VAL A 56 -11.32 -2.23 -9.24
C VAL A 56 -10.94 -1.18 -10.27
N LYS A 57 -9.74 -1.31 -10.82
CA LYS A 57 -9.28 -0.47 -11.92
C LYS A 57 -8.39 -1.27 -12.85
N ASP A 58 -8.65 -1.18 -14.15
CA ASP A 58 -7.85 -1.88 -15.15
C ASP A 58 -7.74 -3.40 -14.89
N GLU A 59 -8.83 -4.03 -14.47
CA GLU A 59 -8.90 -5.47 -14.11
C GLU A 59 -8.02 -5.88 -12.91
N ILE A 60 -7.43 -4.91 -12.20
CA ILE A 60 -6.70 -5.11 -10.96
C ILE A 60 -7.59 -4.71 -9.78
N THR A 61 -7.74 -5.60 -8.81
CA THR A 61 -8.39 -5.30 -7.54
C THR A 61 -7.37 -4.74 -6.57
N VAL A 62 -7.63 -3.55 -6.04
CA VAL A 62 -6.80 -2.88 -5.03
C VAL A 62 -7.58 -2.77 -3.74
N TYR A 63 -7.04 -3.35 -2.67
CA TYR A 63 -7.57 -3.19 -1.32
C TYR A 63 -6.81 -2.09 -0.59
N ILE A 64 -7.52 -1.05 -0.13
CA ILE A 64 -6.96 0.10 0.58
C ILE A 64 -7.54 0.16 2.00
N PRO A 65 -6.75 0.29 3.07
CA PRO A 65 -7.29 0.35 4.43
C PRO A 65 -8.28 1.51 4.60
N LYS A 66 -9.46 1.24 5.19
CA LYS A 66 -10.50 2.26 5.47
C LYS A 66 -9.99 3.42 6.35
N LYS A 67 -9.03 3.13 7.21
CA LYS A 67 -8.39 4.09 8.11
C LYS A 67 -6.94 4.28 7.68
N MET A 68 -6.74 5.14 6.69
CA MET A 68 -5.43 5.45 6.15
C MET A 68 -5.24 6.97 6.12
N ASP A 69 -4.14 7.45 6.71
CA ASP A 69 -3.70 8.82 6.55
C ASP A 69 -3.16 8.99 5.12
N ASN A 70 -3.92 9.71 4.29
CA ASN A 70 -3.51 10.06 2.93
C ASN A 70 -3.05 11.52 2.91
N GLU A 71 -2.22 11.86 1.92
CA GLU A 71 -1.94 13.28 1.64
C GLU A 71 -3.25 14.01 1.30
N GLU A 72 -3.30 15.33 1.51
CA GLU A 72 -4.48 16.18 1.20
C GLU A 72 -4.97 16.01 -0.26
N ASN A 73 -4.13 15.46 -1.14
CA ASN A 73 -4.50 14.97 -2.46
C ASN A 73 -4.72 13.44 -2.48
N PRO A 74 -5.94 12.94 -2.77
CA PRO A 74 -6.31 11.52 -2.70
C PRO A 74 -5.86 10.70 -3.93
N ASN A 75 -4.72 11.06 -4.53
CA ASN A 75 -4.16 10.38 -5.70
C ASN A 75 -3.13 9.33 -5.24
N VAL A 76 -3.50 8.06 -5.28
CA VAL A 76 -2.62 6.95 -4.95
C VAL A 76 -1.95 6.47 -6.24
N THR A 77 -0.62 6.46 -6.28
CA THR A 77 0.13 5.96 -7.45
C THR A 77 0.87 4.68 -7.09
N ILE A 78 0.66 3.62 -7.87
CA ILE A 78 1.36 2.34 -7.73
C ILE A 78 2.37 2.22 -8.86
N LYS A 79 3.61 1.87 -8.51
CA LYS A 79 4.74 1.75 -9.46
C LYS A 79 5.51 0.46 -9.22
N LEU A 80 6.12 -0.04 -10.29
CA LEU A 80 7.10 -1.11 -10.20
C LEU A 80 8.47 -0.54 -9.85
N ARG A 81 9.08 -1.06 -8.79
CA ARG A 81 10.47 -0.82 -8.42
C ARG A 81 11.29 -2.04 -8.78
N ASN A 82 12.45 -1.83 -9.41
CA ASN A 82 13.41 -2.89 -9.71
C ASN A 82 14.76 -2.51 -9.09
N ILE A 83 15.24 -3.30 -8.14
CA ILE A 83 16.58 -3.15 -7.57
C ILE A 83 17.30 -4.47 -7.73
N LEU A 84 18.43 -4.47 -8.44
CA LEU A 84 19.29 -5.66 -8.60
C LEU A 84 18.51 -6.91 -9.08
N GLY A 85 17.54 -6.73 -9.97
CA GLY A 85 16.69 -7.81 -10.49
C GLY A 85 15.50 -8.18 -9.60
N HIS A 86 15.45 -7.70 -8.37
CA HIS A 86 14.30 -7.85 -7.49
C HIS A 86 13.25 -6.80 -7.81
N LYS A 87 12.15 -7.25 -8.42
CA LYS A 87 10.95 -6.46 -8.71
C LYS A 87 10.02 -6.44 -7.50
N SER A 88 9.53 -5.27 -7.12
CA SER A 88 8.50 -5.10 -6.10
C SER A 88 7.60 -3.90 -6.43
N LEU A 89 6.37 -3.90 -5.90
CA LEU A 89 5.45 -2.77 -6.06
C LEU A 89 5.66 -1.77 -4.92
N ILE A 90 5.58 -0.49 -5.26
CA ILE A 90 5.63 0.62 -4.30
C ILE A 90 4.42 1.52 -4.49
N VAL A 91 3.99 2.17 -3.40
CA VAL A 91 2.86 3.10 -3.37
C VAL A 91 3.35 4.51 -3.02
N HIS A 92 2.80 5.50 -3.70
CA HIS A 92 2.96 6.93 -3.44
C HIS A 92 1.57 7.55 -3.19
N GLY A 93 1.49 8.65 -2.43
CA GLY A 93 0.23 9.29 -2.05
C GLY A 93 -0.35 8.79 -0.73
N VAL A 94 0.32 7.83 -0.09
CA VAL A 94 -0.02 7.28 1.23
C VAL A 94 1.07 7.67 2.21
N LEU A 95 0.69 8.23 3.36
CA LEU A 95 1.64 8.71 4.35
C LEU A 95 2.15 7.55 5.22
N ALA A 96 3.48 7.53 5.42
CA ALA A 96 4.07 6.79 6.52
C ALA A 96 3.76 7.53 7.82
N TYR A 97 3.48 6.78 8.88
CA TYR A 97 3.22 7.37 10.19
C TYR A 97 4.01 6.68 11.29
N LYS A 98 4.37 7.48 12.30
CA LYS A 98 4.93 6.99 13.55
C LYS A 98 3.77 6.67 14.49
N GLU A 99 3.81 5.53 15.17
CA GLU A 99 2.73 5.01 16.04
C GLU A 99 2.20 6.03 17.06
N LYS A 100 2.99 7.07 17.40
CA LYS A 100 2.57 8.20 18.25
C LYS A 100 1.22 8.84 17.84
N ASN A 101 0.77 8.68 16.59
CA ASN A 101 -0.50 9.24 16.10
C ASN A 101 -1.71 8.30 16.17
N TRP A 102 -1.54 7.00 16.43
CA TRP A 102 -2.69 6.05 16.55
C TRP A 102 -3.23 5.95 17.98
N GLY A 103 -2.46 6.42 18.98
CA GLY A 103 -2.75 6.23 20.41
C GLY A 103 -3.17 7.46 21.22
N LYS A 104 -3.28 8.66 20.63
CA LYS A 104 -3.74 9.86 21.35
C LYS A 104 -5.21 10.20 21.06
N LYS A 105 -6.09 9.23 21.30
CA LYS A 105 -7.36 9.49 22.00
C LYS A 105 -7.37 8.59 23.24
N LYS A 106 -6.61 9.00 24.26
CA LYS A 106 -6.97 8.66 25.64
C LYS A 106 -7.87 9.80 26.12
N TYR A 107 -9.03 9.39 26.62
CA TYR A 107 -10.06 10.16 27.31
C TYR A 107 -9.53 11.38 28.07
#